data_AF-A0A6J7IID8-F1
#
_entry.id   AF-A0A6J7IID8-F1
#
_cell.length_a   1.000
_cell.length_b   1.000
_cell.length_c   1.000
_cell.angle_alpha   90.00
_cell.angle_beta   90.00
_cell.angle_gamma   90.00
#
_symmetry.space_group_name_H-M   'P 1'
#
loop_
_entity.id
_entity.type
_entity.pdbx_description
1 polymer ?
#
loop_
_entity_poly.entity_id
_entity_poly.type
_entity_poly.pdbx_seq_one_letter_code
_entity_poly.pdbx_strand_id
1 'polypeptide(L)'
;MRVALVLLATAVLAWSAVLIRDARVADVTDPHALNAPTGPAAMAAADDLRRARLLNPDGTLEAWQALYEVRGGELRGALARGLAVTRREPDNLDAWVAVWAASGRLGDRASLARASSQIRRLTGRS
;
A
#
# COMPACT_ATOMS: atom_id res chain seq x y z
N MET A 1 -12.01 39.07 -4.45
CA MET A 1 -10.59 38.73 -4.77
C MET A 1 -9.78 38.35 -3.52
N ARG A 2 -9.73 39.19 -2.46
CA ARG A 2 -8.99 38.88 -1.22
C ARG A 2 -9.45 37.59 -0.52
N VAL A 3 -10.76 37.35 -0.44
CA VAL A 3 -11.32 36.12 0.17
C VAL A 3 -10.93 34.86 -0.60
N ALA A 4 -10.95 34.90 -1.93
CA ALA A 4 -10.54 33.77 -2.77
C ALA A 4 -9.05 33.43 -2.58
N LEU A 5 -8.20 34.44 -2.43
CA LEU A 5 -6.77 34.25 -2.12
C LEU A 5 -6.56 33.62 -0.74
N VAL A 6 -7.31 34.05 0.28
CA VAL A 6 -7.25 33.46 1.62
C VAL A 6 -7.67 31.99 1.58
N LEU A 7 -8.79 31.68 0.91
CA LEU A 7 -9.28 30.30 0.77
C LEU A 7 -8.26 29.42 0.03
N LEU A 8 -7.69 29.92 -1.07
CA LEU A 8 -6.66 29.20 -1.83
C LEU A 8 -5.42 28.95 -0.97
N ALA A 9 -4.94 29.96 -0.24
CA ALA A 9 -3.80 29.82 0.65
C ALA A 9 -4.05 28.78 1.76
N THR A 10 -5.23 28.82 2.40
CA THR A 10 -5.59 27.82 3.42
C THR A 10 -5.71 26.41 2.84
N ALA A 11 -6.23 26.27 1.63
CA ALA A 11 -6.33 24.97 0.95
C ALA A 11 -4.94 24.41 0.63
N VAL A 12 -4.03 25.24 0.13
CA VAL A 12 -2.64 24.84 -0.16
C VAL A 12 -1.90 24.45 1.11
N LEU A 13 -2.07 25.20 2.21
CA LEU A 13 -1.45 24.87 3.51
C LEU A 13 -2.00 23.57 4.09
N ALA A 14 -3.32 23.37 4.06
CA ALA A 14 -3.94 22.13 4.50
C ALA A 14 -3.46 20.94 3.67
N TRP A 15 -3.42 21.09 2.34
CA TRP A 15 -2.91 20.07 1.42
C TRP A 15 -1.42 19.74 1.67
N SER A 16 -0.60 20.76 1.92
CA SER A 16 0.83 20.58 2.21
C SER A 16 1.05 19.85 3.53
N ALA A 17 0.26 20.17 4.56
CA ALA A 17 0.32 19.48 5.84
C ALA A 17 -0.07 17.99 5.70
N VAL A 18 -1.03 17.68 4.83
CA VAL A 18 -1.39 16.29 4.47
C VAL A 18 -0.20 15.58 3.82
N LEU A 19 0.39 16.15 2.78
CA LEU A 19 1.52 15.55 2.08
C LEU A 19 2.73 15.29 3.01
N ILE A 20 3.04 16.23 3.91
CA ILE A 20 4.13 16.07 4.88
C ILE A 20 3.81 14.95 5.89
N ARG A 21 2.56 14.85 6.33
CA ARG A 21 2.12 13.77 7.22
C ARG A 21 2.22 12.41 6.53
N ASP A 22 1.77 12.32 5.29
CA ASP A 22 1.79 11.08 4.51
C ASP A 22 3.22 10.65 4.23
N ALA A 23 4.11 11.58 3.89
CA ALA A 23 5.53 11.31 3.71
C ALA A 23 6.18 10.76 4.99
N ARG A 24 5.84 11.32 6.16
CA ARG A 24 6.35 10.81 7.45
C ARG A 24 5.82 9.41 7.78
N VAL A 25 4.53 9.16 7.54
CA VAL A 25 3.95 7.84 7.77
C VAL A 25 4.58 6.83 6.82
N ALA A 26 4.79 7.19 5.56
CA ALA A 26 5.42 6.32 4.58
C ALA A 26 6.88 5.98 4.95
N ASP A 27 7.66 6.97 5.39
CA ASP A 27 9.07 6.78 5.76
C ASP A 27 9.25 5.83 6.97
N VAL A 28 8.34 5.90 7.95
CA VAL A 28 8.38 5.02 9.14
C VAL A 28 7.78 3.63 8.87
N THR A 29 7.01 3.48 7.80
CA THR A 29 6.21 2.29 7.51
C THR A 29 6.61 1.66 6.18
N ASP A 30 7.88 1.75 5.81
CA ASP A 30 8.42 1.06 4.63
C ASP A 30 8.32 -0.47 4.83
N PRO A 31 7.46 -1.16 4.07
CA PRO A 31 7.34 -2.60 4.18
C PRO A 31 8.58 -3.34 3.68
N HIS A 32 9.53 -2.71 2.99
CA HIS A 32 10.73 -3.36 2.47
C HIS A 32 11.92 -3.30 3.45
N ALA A 33 11.78 -2.59 4.57
CA ALA A 33 12.79 -2.54 5.61
C ALA A 33 13.08 -3.93 6.20
N LEU A 34 14.37 -4.23 6.44
CA LEU A 34 14.80 -5.51 7.03
C LEU A 34 14.15 -5.81 8.39
N ASN A 35 13.86 -4.75 9.16
CA ASN A 35 13.23 -4.83 10.48
C ASN A 35 11.72 -4.53 10.44
N ALA A 36 11.07 -4.68 9.27
CA ALA A 36 9.64 -4.45 9.15
C ALA A 36 8.86 -5.32 10.16
N PRO A 37 7.87 -4.74 10.87
CA PRO A 37 7.15 -5.45 11.93
C PRO A 37 6.38 -6.66 11.39
N THR A 38 6.22 -7.67 12.26
CA THR A 38 5.45 -8.91 11.98
C THR A 38 4.38 -9.13 13.06
N GLY A 39 3.44 -10.04 12.81
CA GLY A 39 2.40 -10.39 13.80
C GLY A 39 1.53 -9.20 14.21
N PRO A 40 1.23 -9.01 15.51
CA PRO A 40 0.38 -7.90 15.98
C PRO A 40 0.93 -6.51 15.63
N ALA A 41 2.25 -6.33 15.63
CA ALA A 41 2.88 -5.06 15.28
C ALA A 41 2.70 -4.73 13.78
N ALA A 42 2.69 -5.75 12.92
CA ALA A 42 2.34 -5.55 11.51
C ALA A 42 0.89 -5.09 11.34
N MET A 43 -0.03 -5.59 12.17
CA MET A 43 -1.44 -5.18 12.10
C MET A 43 -1.63 -3.74 12.57
N ALA A 44 -0.90 -3.31 13.60
CA ALA A 44 -0.87 -1.91 14.00
C ALA A 44 -0.38 -1.00 12.85
N ALA A 45 0.69 -1.40 12.15
CA ALA A 45 1.19 -0.68 10.97
C ALA A 45 0.17 -0.64 9.81
N ALA A 46 -0.52 -1.76 9.54
CA ALA A 46 -1.59 -1.81 8.54
C ALA A 46 -2.75 -0.84 8.89
N ASP A 47 -3.10 -0.73 10.18
CA ASP A 47 -4.11 0.21 10.66
C ASP A 47 -3.67 1.66 10.56
N ASP A 48 -2.40 1.96 10.80
CA ASP A 48 -1.83 3.29 10.61
C ASP A 48 -1.91 3.72 9.14
N LEU A 49 -1.54 2.85 8.20
CA LEU A 49 -1.67 3.09 6.76
C LEU A 49 -3.13 3.29 6.35
N ARG A 50 -4.05 2.50 6.90
CA ARG A 50 -5.49 2.65 6.66
C ARG A 50 -6.01 4.02 7.11
N ARG A 51 -5.51 4.55 8.23
CA ARG A 51 -5.87 5.89 8.72
C ARG A 51 -5.27 6.99 7.85
N ALA A 52 -4.04 6.81 7.36
CA ALA A 52 -3.38 7.77 6.47
C ALA A 52 -4.09 7.87 5.10
N ARG A 53 -4.64 6.76 4.59
CA ARG A 53 -5.39 6.72 3.32
C ARG A 53 -6.54 7.74 3.23
N LEU A 54 -7.18 8.12 4.34
CA LEU A 54 -8.29 9.08 4.31
C LEU A 54 -7.91 10.42 3.64
N LEU A 55 -6.61 10.72 3.55
CA LEU A 55 -6.10 11.97 3.02
C LEU A 55 -5.21 11.79 1.78
N ASN A 56 -4.92 10.54 1.36
CA ASN A 56 -4.09 10.22 0.22
C ASN A 56 -4.79 9.22 -0.74
N PRO A 57 -5.09 9.61 -1.99
CA PRO A 57 -5.71 8.73 -2.97
C PRO A 57 -4.75 7.73 -3.65
N ASP A 58 -3.44 7.77 -3.34
CA ASP A 58 -2.42 6.88 -3.91
C ASP A 58 -2.61 5.41 -3.46
N GLY A 59 -2.63 4.48 -4.42
CA GLY A 59 -2.72 3.05 -4.16
C GLY A 59 -1.49 2.43 -3.48
N THR A 60 -0.37 3.16 -3.40
CA THR A 60 0.86 2.72 -2.71
C THR A 60 0.60 2.41 -1.24
N LEU A 61 -0.14 3.26 -0.51
CA LEU A 61 -0.47 3.00 0.90
C LEU A 61 -1.35 1.75 1.05
N GLU A 62 -2.24 1.49 0.09
CA GLU A 62 -3.06 0.27 0.08
C GLU A 62 -2.24 -0.98 -0.23
N ALA A 63 -1.25 -0.87 -1.13
CA ALA A 63 -0.33 -1.96 -1.44
C ALA A 63 0.53 -2.31 -0.21
N TRP A 64 1.05 -1.29 0.49
CA TRP A 64 1.81 -1.48 1.72
C TRP A 64 0.95 -2.04 2.84
N GLN A 65 -0.29 -1.56 2.96
CA GLN A 65 -1.26 -2.12 3.89
C GLN A 65 -1.45 -3.62 3.61
N ALA A 66 -1.59 -4.02 2.35
CA ALA A 66 -1.70 -5.44 1.99
C ALA A 66 -0.44 -6.24 2.37
N LEU A 67 0.76 -5.67 2.20
CA LEU A 67 2.01 -6.31 2.64
C LEU A 67 2.07 -6.51 4.16
N TYR A 68 1.64 -5.52 4.95
CA TYR A 68 1.53 -5.67 6.40
C TYR A 68 0.44 -6.65 6.81
N GLU A 69 -0.71 -6.68 6.12
CA GLU A 69 -1.75 -7.70 6.27
C GLU A 69 -1.17 -9.12 6.08
N VAL A 70 -0.32 -9.34 5.06
CA VAL A 70 0.41 -10.61 4.90
C VAL A 70 1.28 -10.90 6.12
N ARG A 71 2.07 -9.93 6.60
CA ARG A 71 2.97 -10.12 7.75
C ARG A 71 2.25 -10.38 9.07
N GLY A 72 1.06 -9.82 9.26
CA GLY A 72 0.21 -10.09 10.42
C GLY A 72 -0.62 -11.37 10.31
N GLY A 73 -0.70 -11.98 9.12
CA GLY A 73 -1.41 -13.24 8.91
C GLY A 73 -2.83 -13.09 8.35
N GLU A 74 -3.27 -11.88 8.04
CA GLU A 74 -4.58 -11.57 7.44
C GLU A 74 -4.58 -11.82 5.92
N LEU A 75 -4.27 -13.06 5.52
CA LEU A 75 -3.95 -13.40 4.14
C LEU A 75 -5.10 -13.16 3.15
N ARG A 76 -6.35 -13.45 3.55
CA ARG A 76 -7.52 -13.23 2.68
C ARG A 76 -7.77 -11.75 2.45
N GLY A 77 -7.64 -10.94 3.51
CA GLY A 77 -7.72 -9.48 3.42
C GLY A 77 -6.63 -8.91 2.52
N ALA A 78 -5.39 -9.33 2.76
CA ALA A 78 -4.23 -8.94 1.96
C ALA A 78 -4.40 -9.26 0.47
N LEU A 79 -4.86 -10.48 0.15
CA LEU A 79 -5.10 -10.90 -1.23
C LEU A 79 -6.18 -10.05 -1.89
N ALA A 80 -7.31 -9.84 -1.22
CA ALA A 80 -8.41 -9.05 -1.75
C ALA A 80 -7.98 -7.58 -1.99
N ARG A 81 -7.24 -6.99 -1.06
CA ARG A 81 -6.71 -5.62 -1.17
C ARG A 81 -5.69 -5.50 -2.29
N GLY A 82 -4.70 -6.40 -2.34
CA GLY A 82 -3.70 -6.42 -3.41
C GLY A 82 -4.34 -6.58 -4.80
N LEU A 83 -5.35 -7.44 -4.93
CA LEU A 83 -6.11 -7.59 -6.18
C LEU A 83 -6.92 -6.32 -6.52
N ALA A 84 -7.43 -5.60 -5.53
CA ALA A 84 -8.14 -4.33 -5.76
C ALA A 84 -7.19 -3.24 -6.28
N VAL A 85 -6.00 -3.13 -5.70
CA VAL A 85 -4.98 -2.18 -6.15
C VAL A 85 -4.51 -2.52 -7.56
N THR A 86 -4.15 -3.77 -7.84
CA THR A 86 -3.69 -4.19 -9.19
C THR A 86 -4.73 -4.03 -10.30
N ARG A 87 -6.03 -3.99 -9.97
CA ARG A 87 -7.07 -3.65 -10.96
C ARG A 87 -7.07 -2.17 -11.34
N ARG A 88 -6.75 -1.28 -10.39
CA ARG A 88 -6.69 0.18 -10.62
C ARG A 88 -5.32 0.62 -11.14
N GLU A 89 -4.27 -0.02 -10.65
CA GLU A 89 -2.87 0.25 -10.93
C GLU A 89 -2.17 -1.06 -11.34
N PRO A 90 -2.31 -1.50 -12.61
CA PRO A 90 -1.77 -2.78 -13.08
C PRO A 90 -0.25 -2.90 -13.00
N ASP A 91 0.46 -1.78 -12.89
CA ASP A 91 1.92 -1.72 -12.83
C ASP A 91 2.46 -1.48 -11.40
N ASN A 92 1.57 -1.50 -10.39
CA ASN A 92 1.97 -1.39 -8.99
C ASN A 92 2.65 -2.70 -8.53
N LEU A 93 3.98 -2.70 -8.48
CA LEU A 93 4.78 -3.87 -8.13
C LEU A 93 4.50 -4.36 -6.70
N ASP A 94 4.37 -3.45 -5.74
CA ASP A 94 4.11 -3.79 -4.33
C ASP A 94 2.78 -4.53 -4.16
N ALA A 95 1.75 -4.11 -4.90
CA ALA A 95 0.47 -4.78 -4.88
C ALA A 95 0.56 -6.21 -5.44
N TRP A 96 1.33 -6.42 -6.51
CA TRP A 96 1.59 -7.77 -7.03
C TRP A 96 2.42 -8.63 -6.08
N VAL A 97 3.38 -8.06 -5.37
CA VAL A 97 4.15 -8.76 -4.32
C VAL A 97 3.23 -9.18 -3.18
N ALA A 98 2.30 -8.33 -2.75
CA ALA A 98 1.31 -8.70 -1.72
C ALA A 98 0.42 -9.86 -2.17
N VAL A 99 -0.09 -9.82 -3.42
CA VAL A 99 -0.88 -10.92 -4.01
C VAL A 99 -0.06 -12.20 -4.05
N TRP A 100 1.20 -12.14 -4.51
CA TRP A 100 2.09 -13.29 -4.57
C TRP A 100 2.30 -13.91 -3.18
N ALA A 101 2.65 -13.10 -2.18
CA ALA A 101 2.94 -13.56 -0.83
C ALA A 101 1.70 -14.14 -0.14
N ALA A 102 0.55 -13.48 -0.27
CA ALA A 102 -0.72 -13.97 0.27
C ALA A 102 -1.16 -15.30 -0.40
N SER A 103 -1.10 -15.35 -1.74
CA SER A 103 -1.53 -16.52 -2.52
C SER A 103 -0.65 -17.74 -2.22
N GLY A 104 0.67 -17.55 -2.08
CA GLY A 104 1.60 -18.62 -1.74
C GLY A 104 1.28 -19.26 -0.39
N ARG A 105 0.91 -18.44 0.60
CA ARG A 105 0.54 -18.93 1.94
C ARG A 105 -0.87 -19.51 2.02
N LEU A 106 -1.80 -19.03 1.18
CA LEU A 106 -3.16 -19.57 1.06
C LEU A 106 -3.25 -20.85 0.21
N GLY A 107 -2.23 -21.13 -0.61
CA GLY A 107 -2.25 -22.23 -1.57
C GLY A 107 -3.04 -21.93 -2.85
N ASP A 108 -3.38 -20.66 -3.13
CA ASP A 108 -4.05 -20.26 -4.38
C ASP A 108 -3.04 -20.23 -5.54
N ARG A 109 -2.94 -21.36 -6.25
CA ARG A 109 -1.99 -21.52 -7.36
C ARG A 109 -2.27 -20.59 -8.53
N ALA A 110 -3.54 -20.28 -8.81
CA ALA A 110 -3.91 -19.46 -9.96
C ALA A 110 -3.47 -18.00 -9.74
N SER A 111 -3.80 -17.44 -8.58
CA SER A 111 -3.38 -16.08 -8.21
C SER A 111 -1.86 -15.97 -8.06
N LEU A 112 -1.21 -17.00 -7.51
CA LEU A 112 0.25 -17.05 -7.38
C LEU A 112 0.95 -17.03 -8.75
N ALA A 113 0.50 -17.84 -9.71
CA ALA A 113 1.07 -17.90 -11.05
C ALA A 113 0.89 -16.57 -11.78
N ARG A 114 -0.31 -15.97 -11.67
CA ARG A 114 -0.60 -14.66 -12.24
C ARG A 114 0.33 -13.58 -11.66
N ALA A 115 0.43 -13.49 -10.33
CA ALA A 115 1.28 -12.51 -9.67
C ALA A 115 2.76 -12.69 -10.05
N SER A 116 3.25 -13.93 -10.12
CA SER A 116 4.63 -14.23 -10.55
C SER A 116 4.92 -13.76 -11.97
N SER A 117 3.97 -13.95 -12.90
CA SER A 117 4.10 -13.44 -14.27
C SER A 117 4.18 -11.91 -14.32
N GLN A 118 3.34 -11.22 -13.54
CA GLN A 118 3.32 -9.76 -13.51
C GLN A 118 4.58 -9.18 -12.87
N ILE A 119 5.06 -9.76 -11.76
CA ILE A 119 6.32 -9.35 -11.11
C ILE A 119 7.49 -9.48 -12.09
N ARG A 120 7.59 -10.58 -12.85
CA ARG A 120 8.63 -10.72 -13.89
C ARG A 120 8.53 -9.65 -14.97
N ARG A 121 7.31 -9.38 -15.46
CA ARG A 121 7.06 -8.32 -16.45
C ARG A 121 7.58 -6.96 -15.95
N LEU A 122 7.24 -6.61 -14.71
CA LEU A 122 7.54 -5.29 -14.13
C LEU A 122 9.01 -5.13 -13.71
N THR A 123 9.68 -6.22 -13.36
CA THR A 123 11.10 -6.20 -12.95
C THR A 123 12.07 -6.43 -14.11
N GLY A 124 11.57 -6.73 -15.32
CA GLY A 124 12.41 -6.97 -16.50
C GLY A 124 13.26 -8.25 -16.42
N ARG A 125 13.01 -9.13 -15.44
CA ARG A 125 13.69 -10.43 -15.35
C ARG A 125 12.97 -11.45 -16.23
N SER A 126 13.43 -11.61 -17.47
CA SER A 126 13.08 -12.69 -18.39
C SER A 126 13.91 -13.94 -18.13
#